data_AF-A0A2E4D6S5-F1
#
_entry.id   AF-A0A2E4D6S5-F1
#
_cell.length_a   1.000
_cell.length_b   1.000
_cell.length_c   1.000
_cell.angle_alpha   90.00
_cell.angle_beta   90.00
_cell.angle_gamma   90.00
#
_symmetry.space_group_name_H-M   'P 1'
#
loop_
_entity.id
_entity.type
_entity.pdbx_description
1 polymer ?
#
loop_
_entity_poly.entity_id
_entity_poly.type
_entity_poly.pdbx_seq_one_letter_code
_entity_poly.pdbx_strand_id
1 'polypeptide(L)'
;MDAKKPIQNEEGQALIEFILFIPFLLYLYFSILSMGNAINGSINQQKLARSYFYYRAANNSTLPRPSRSGNEPTDNFSTFGMQIMGWANRFEGLAPVAPCYKFIFPVENAEGDECGEAYSETNTRFIRVQTVYGICGATYTKDDGGNLRHPGYTGPLSAIDRNACLLVN
;
A
#
# COMPACT_ATOMS: atom_id res chain seq x y z
N MET A 1 21.66 -36.88 -56.42
CA MET A 1 21.98 -36.73 -54.98
C MET A 1 20.65 -36.52 -54.28
N ASP A 2 20.07 -37.60 -53.76
CA ASP A 2 18.78 -37.53 -53.04
C ASP A 2 18.99 -36.90 -51.67
N ALA A 3 18.36 -35.75 -51.45
CA ALA A 3 18.34 -35.06 -50.16
C ALA A 3 17.47 -35.86 -49.18
N LYS A 4 18.12 -36.46 -48.18
CA LYS A 4 17.46 -37.21 -47.11
C LYS A 4 16.58 -36.24 -46.30
N LYS A 5 15.25 -36.35 -46.41
CA LYS A 5 14.31 -35.57 -45.60
C LYS A 5 14.49 -35.92 -44.11
N PRO A 6 14.63 -34.94 -43.20
CA PRO A 6 14.69 -35.21 -41.77
C PRO A 6 13.34 -35.79 -41.33
N ILE A 7 13.37 -36.90 -40.60
CA ILE A 7 12.19 -37.50 -39.99
C ILE A 7 11.83 -36.58 -38.80
N GLN A 8 10.88 -35.66 -39.01
CA GLN A 8 10.27 -34.89 -37.93
C GLN A 8 9.30 -35.80 -37.19
N ASN A 9 9.76 -36.32 -36.05
CA ASN A 9 8.95 -37.12 -35.15
C ASN A 9 8.45 -36.22 -34.03
N GLU A 10 7.29 -35.61 -34.24
CA GLU A 10 6.65 -34.65 -33.32
C GLU A 10 5.87 -35.36 -32.19
N GLU A 11 5.74 -36.70 -32.27
CA GLU A 11 5.08 -37.52 -31.25
C GLU A 11 5.90 -37.53 -29.96
N GLY A 12 5.41 -36.81 -28.94
CA GLY A 12 6.04 -36.72 -27.62
C GLY A 12 6.78 -35.41 -27.35
N GLN A 13 6.97 -34.54 -28.36
CA GLN A 13 7.55 -33.22 -28.15
C GLN A 13 6.68 -32.39 -27.19
N ALA A 14 5.35 -32.43 -27.35
CA ALA A 14 4.42 -31.74 -26.45
C ALA A 14 4.52 -32.21 -24.98
N LEU A 15 4.88 -33.48 -24.75
CA LEU A 15 5.03 -34.03 -23.40
C LEU A 15 6.33 -33.53 -22.74
N ILE A 16 7.42 -33.45 -23.52
CA ILE A 16 8.68 -32.86 -23.06
C ILE A 16 8.52 -31.36 -22.80
N GLU A 17 7.87 -30.63 -23.71
CA GLU A 17 7.56 -29.21 -23.54
C GLU A 17 6.74 -28.98 -22.25
N PHE A 18 5.70 -29.78 -22.01
CA PHE A 18 4.90 -29.69 -20.79
C PHE A 18 5.74 -29.88 -19.53
N ILE A 19 6.60 -30.91 -19.48
CA ILE A 19 7.49 -31.17 -18.34
C ILE A 19 8.43 -29.98 -18.10
N LEU A 20 8.95 -29.36 -19.16
CA LEU A 20 9.78 -28.17 -19.08
C LEU A 20 9.01 -26.94 -18.58
N PHE A 21 7.70 -26.85 -18.83
CA PHE A 21 6.86 -25.75 -18.33
C PHE A 21 6.36 -25.91 -16.90
N ILE A 22 6.33 -27.14 -16.34
CA ILE A 22 5.86 -27.38 -14.97
C ILE A 22 6.56 -26.50 -13.92
N PRO A 23 7.90 -26.35 -13.90
CA PRO A 23 8.58 -25.48 -12.94
C PRO A 23 8.10 -24.03 -13.00
N PHE A 24 7.84 -23.52 -14.21
CA PHE A 24 7.32 -22.17 -14.41
C PHE A 24 5.88 -22.02 -13.89
N LEU A 25 5.02 -23.01 -14.15
CA LEU A 25 3.65 -23.02 -13.62
C LEU A 25 3.62 -23.08 -12.09
N LEU A 26 4.49 -23.89 -11.48
CA LEU A 26 4.63 -23.95 -10.03
C LEU A 26 5.12 -22.63 -9.45
N TYR A 27 6.10 -21.98 -10.09
CA TYR A 27 6.58 -20.67 -9.68
C TYR A 27 5.47 -19.61 -9.71
N LEU A 28 4.68 -19.58 -10.80
CA LEU A 28 3.54 -18.68 -10.92
C LEU A 28 2.49 -18.97 -9.84
N TYR A 29 2.20 -20.25 -9.60
CA TYR A 29 1.25 -20.67 -8.57
C TYR A 29 1.65 -20.19 -7.17
N PHE A 30 2.89 -20.42 -6.76
CA PHE A 30 3.39 -19.95 -5.46
C PHE A 30 3.43 -18.41 -5.34
N SER A 31 3.72 -17.73 -6.45
CA SER A 31 3.68 -16.26 -6.49
C SER A 31 2.26 -15.73 -6.26
N ILE A 32 1.26 -16.33 -6.91
CA ILE A 32 -0.15 -15.97 -6.74
C ILE A 32 -0.59 -16.22 -5.28
N LEU A 33 -0.22 -17.36 -4.69
CA LEU A 33 -0.54 -17.64 -3.28
C LEU A 33 0.08 -16.61 -2.33
N SER A 34 1.36 -16.27 -2.53
CA SER A 34 2.08 -15.29 -1.71
C SER A 34 1.45 -13.90 -1.82
N MET A 35 1.11 -13.47 -3.03
CA MET A 35 0.38 -12.21 -3.27
C MET A 35 -1.02 -12.23 -2.66
N GLY A 36 -1.76 -13.34 -2.79
CA GLY A 36 -3.09 -13.49 -2.21
C GLY A 36 -3.09 -13.33 -0.69
N ASN A 37 -2.10 -13.91 -0.01
CA ASN A 37 -1.92 -13.74 1.43
C ASN A 37 -1.61 -12.28 1.82
N ALA A 38 -0.75 -11.60 1.06
CA ALA A 38 -0.43 -10.19 1.29
C ALA A 38 -1.65 -9.28 1.08
N ILE A 39 -2.44 -9.54 0.02
CA ILE A 39 -3.69 -8.81 -0.27
C ILE A 39 -4.73 -9.02 0.83
N ASN A 40 -4.94 -10.27 1.26
CA ASN A 40 -5.90 -10.57 2.32
C ASN A 40 -5.50 -9.86 3.64
N GLY A 41 -4.21 -9.88 3.96
CA GLY A 41 -3.68 -9.16 5.10
C GLY A 41 -3.92 -7.65 5.02
N SER A 42 -3.66 -7.03 3.87
CA SER A 42 -3.85 -5.58 3.69
C SER A 42 -5.32 -5.16 3.71
N ILE A 43 -6.23 -5.99 3.21
CA ILE A 43 -7.68 -5.74 3.31
C ILE A 43 -8.12 -5.68 4.78
N ASN A 44 -7.63 -6.58 5.62
CA ASN A 44 -7.98 -6.58 7.03
C ASN A 44 -7.37 -5.37 7.76
N GLN A 45 -6.15 -4.98 7.41
CA GLN A 45 -5.54 -3.74 7.90
C GLN A 45 -6.36 -2.51 7.50
N GLN A 46 -6.85 -2.43 6.27
CA GLN A 46 -7.69 -1.31 5.82
C GLN A 46 -9.00 -1.23 6.59
N LYS A 47 -9.64 -2.36 6.86
CA LYS A 47 -10.88 -2.40 7.67
C LYS A 47 -10.63 -1.86 9.08
N LEU A 48 -9.52 -2.23 9.70
CA LEU A 48 -9.13 -1.75 11.04
C LEU A 48 -8.70 -0.29 11.04
N ALA A 49 -7.89 0.14 10.08
CA ALA A 49 -7.50 1.54 9.93
C ALA A 49 -8.74 2.43 9.74
N ARG A 50 -9.70 1.97 8.93
CA ARG A 50 -10.99 2.65 8.75
C ARG A 50 -11.82 2.71 10.02
N SER A 51 -11.99 1.59 10.72
CA SER A 51 -12.80 1.59 11.95
C SER A 51 -12.17 2.48 13.02
N TYR A 52 -10.85 2.42 13.18
CA TYR A 52 -10.12 3.26 14.12
C TYR A 52 -10.17 4.73 13.73
N PHE A 53 -10.13 5.05 12.44
CA PHE A 53 -10.29 6.42 11.93
C PHE A 53 -11.65 7.00 12.34
N TYR A 54 -12.74 6.29 12.05
CA TYR A 54 -14.08 6.78 12.42
C TYR A 54 -14.32 6.80 13.92
N TYR A 55 -13.75 5.86 14.67
CA TYR A 55 -13.80 5.87 16.14
C TYR A 55 -13.10 7.11 16.70
N ARG A 56 -11.91 7.46 16.20
CA ARG A 56 -11.18 8.66 16.62
C ARG A 56 -11.82 9.95 16.13
N ALA A 57 -12.52 9.90 15.01
CA ALA A 57 -13.28 11.03 14.48
C ALA A 57 -14.57 11.29 15.28
N ALA A 58 -15.21 10.22 15.76
CA ALA A 58 -16.36 10.34 16.65
C ALA A 58 -15.91 11.02 17.97
N ASN A 59 -16.53 12.14 18.31
CA ASN A 59 -16.29 12.94 19.53
C ASN A 59 -14.97 13.74 19.58
N ASN A 60 -14.23 13.84 18.48
CA ASN A 60 -13.10 14.74 18.43
C ASN A 60 -13.53 16.12 17.89
N SER A 61 -13.66 17.09 18.79
CA SER A 61 -14.03 18.47 18.47
C SER A 61 -12.93 19.27 17.75
N THR A 62 -11.69 18.77 17.75
CA THR A 62 -10.56 19.40 17.05
C THR A 62 -10.45 18.95 15.61
N LEU A 63 -11.16 17.88 15.22
CA LEU A 63 -11.24 17.47 13.83
C LEU A 63 -12.09 18.49 13.07
N PRO A 64 -11.55 19.15 12.03
CA PRO A 64 -12.30 20.12 11.24
C PRO A 64 -13.48 19.42 10.56
N ARG A 65 -14.64 19.53 11.20
CA ARG A 65 -15.91 19.10 10.63
C ARG A 65 -16.31 20.15 9.59
N PRO A 66 -16.77 19.74 8.40
CA PRO A 66 -17.42 20.68 7.49
C PRO A 66 -18.59 21.33 8.22
N SER A 67 -18.42 22.60 8.61
CA SER A 67 -19.50 23.42 9.16
C SER A 67 -20.18 24.10 7.97
N ARG A 68 -21.49 23.88 7.86
CA ARG A 68 -22.32 24.49 6.83
C ARG A 68 -22.91 25.78 7.36
N SER A 69 -22.59 26.90 6.73
CA SER A 69 -23.32 28.15 6.93
C SER A 69 -24.22 28.42 5.72
N GLY A 70 -25.26 27.60 5.50
CA GLY A 70 -26.15 27.77 4.35
C GLY A 70 -27.20 26.68 4.20
N ASN A 71 -28.26 26.98 3.44
CA ASN A 71 -29.37 26.06 3.16
C ASN A 71 -29.02 25.02 2.06
N GLU A 72 -28.03 25.30 1.21
CA GLU A 72 -27.57 24.43 0.13
C GLU A 72 -26.28 23.67 0.51
N PRO A 73 -26.14 22.36 0.21
CA PRO A 73 -24.94 21.57 0.47
C PRO A 73 -23.66 22.11 -0.18
N THR A 74 -23.81 22.88 -1.25
CA THR A 74 -22.74 23.48 -2.07
C THR A 74 -22.25 24.82 -1.53
N ASP A 75 -23.04 25.50 -0.69
CA ASP A 75 -22.86 26.95 -0.50
C ASP A 75 -21.78 27.33 0.51
N ASN A 76 -21.49 26.56 1.56
CA ASN A 76 -20.48 26.98 2.53
C ASN A 76 -19.85 25.81 3.28
N PHE A 77 -18.62 25.44 2.93
CA PHE A 77 -17.68 24.86 3.88
C PHE A 77 -16.81 26.00 4.42
N SER A 78 -16.76 26.16 5.75
CA SER A 78 -15.90 27.16 6.40
C SER A 78 -14.47 26.67 6.62
N THR A 79 -14.32 25.37 6.88
CA THR A 79 -13.03 24.67 7.03
C THR A 79 -13.23 23.22 6.62
N PHE A 80 -12.30 22.68 5.83
CA PHE A 80 -12.19 21.24 5.62
C PHE A 80 -10.73 20.83 5.82
N GLY A 81 -10.52 19.87 6.72
CA GLY A 81 -9.21 19.27 6.92
C GLY A 81 -9.16 17.85 6.42
N MET A 82 -7.96 17.46 6.03
CA MET A 82 -7.68 16.13 5.51
C MET A 82 -6.89 15.38 6.59
N GLN A 83 -7.40 14.22 7.01
CA GLN A 83 -6.75 13.35 7.97
C GLN A 83 -6.54 11.98 7.35
N ILE A 84 -5.34 11.45 7.54
CA ILE A 84 -4.98 10.07 7.21
C ILE A 84 -4.64 9.28 8.47
N MET A 85 -4.80 7.98 8.37
CA MET A 85 -4.44 7.02 9.38
C MET A 85 -3.76 5.84 8.71
N GLY A 86 -2.48 5.62 9.04
CA GLY A 86 -1.69 4.51 8.54
C GLY A 86 -1.72 3.31 9.48
N TRP A 87 -1.46 2.13 8.91
CA TRP A 87 -1.15 0.92 9.65
C TRP A 87 0.38 0.74 9.71
N ALA A 88 0.90 0.53 10.91
CA ALA A 88 2.29 0.16 11.13
C ALA A 88 2.34 -1.07 12.03
N ASN A 89 3.26 -2.00 11.75
CA ASN A 89 3.52 -3.13 12.63
C ASN A 89 4.35 -2.69 13.85
N ARG A 90 5.32 -1.81 13.61
CA ARG A 90 6.15 -1.16 14.63
C ARG A 90 6.63 0.21 14.14
N PHE A 91 7.22 0.98 15.05
CA PHE A 91 7.88 2.24 14.73
C PHE A 91 9.36 2.14 15.05
N GLU A 92 10.20 2.62 14.13
CA GLU A 92 11.64 2.80 14.34
C GLU A 92 11.90 4.31 14.42
N GLY A 93 12.00 4.81 15.66
CA GLY A 93 11.92 6.25 15.91
C GLY A 93 10.56 6.82 15.52
N LEU A 94 10.53 7.67 14.49
CA LEU A 94 9.30 8.25 13.92
C LEU A 94 8.86 7.55 12.62
N ALA A 95 9.64 6.60 12.09
CA ALA A 95 9.35 5.93 10.83
C ALA A 95 8.43 4.72 11.05
N PRO A 96 7.26 4.65 10.38
CA PRO A 96 6.38 3.49 10.46
C PRO A 96 6.92 2.33 9.61
N VAL A 97 7.08 1.16 10.21
CA VAL A 97 7.47 -0.06 9.50
C VAL A 97 6.23 -0.83 9.08
N ALA A 98 6.08 -1.01 7.77
CA ALA A 98 4.98 -1.75 7.18
C ALA A 98 5.04 -3.26 7.52
N PRO A 99 3.89 -3.92 7.68
CA PRO A 99 3.82 -5.37 7.79
C PRO A 99 4.40 -6.01 6.53
N CYS A 100 5.12 -7.11 6.71
CA CYS A 100 5.80 -7.76 5.60
C CYS A 100 5.38 -9.23 5.44
N TYR A 101 5.29 -9.63 4.17
CA TYR A 101 4.75 -10.91 3.73
C TYR A 101 5.83 -11.65 2.94
N LYS A 102 6.12 -12.89 3.34
CA LYS A 102 7.16 -13.70 2.73
C LYS A 102 6.67 -14.35 1.43
N PHE A 103 7.45 -14.21 0.37
CA PHE A 103 7.34 -15.01 -0.84
C PHE A 103 7.95 -16.38 -0.61
N ILE A 104 7.16 -17.39 -0.90
CA ILE A 104 7.60 -18.77 -0.86
C ILE A 104 8.09 -19.11 -2.27
N PHE A 105 9.38 -18.95 -2.54
CA PHE A 105 9.99 -19.40 -3.78
C PHE A 105 10.67 -20.76 -3.57
N PRO A 106 10.46 -21.73 -4.48
CA PRO A 106 11.03 -23.06 -4.34
C PRO A 106 12.53 -23.18 -4.70
N VAL A 107 13.18 -22.12 -5.20
CA VAL A 107 14.50 -22.24 -5.87
C VAL A 107 15.67 -21.62 -5.11
N GLU A 108 15.48 -20.73 -4.13
CA GLU A 108 16.65 -20.17 -3.41
C GLU A 108 16.34 -19.69 -2.00
N ASN A 109 17.17 -20.14 -1.05
CA ASN A 109 17.24 -19.60 0.28
C ASN A 109 18.11 -18.34 0.22
N ALA A 110 17.51 -17.14 0.21
CA ALA A 110 18.21 -15.97 0.72
C ALA A 110 18.37 -16.17 2.23
N GLU A 111 19.44 -16.85 2.64
CA GLU A 111 19.78 -17.03 4.05
C GLU A 111 20.12 -15.66 4.64
N GLY A 112 19.36 -15.23 5.66
CA GLY A 112 19.63 -13.98 6.38
C GLY A 112 18.61 -12.86 6.20
N ASP A 113 17.69 -12.92 5.21
CA ASP A 113 16.67 -11.88 5.10
C ASP A 113 15.65 -11.99 6.26
N GLU A 114 15.72 -11.04 7.19
CA GLU A 114 14.71 -10.83 8.22
C GLU A 114 13.75 -9.71 7.81
N CYS A 115 12.45 -10.01 7.92
CA CYS A 115 11.37 -9.09 7.58
C CYS A 115 11.45 -7.73 8.31
N GLY A 116 12.10 -7.70 9.48
CA GLY A 116 12.26 -6.50 10.29
C GLY A 116 13.46 -5.63 9.93
N GLU A 117 14.49 -6.14 9.28
CA GLU A 117 15.70 -5.37 9.06
C GLU A 117 15.65 -4.57 7.75
N ALA A 118 16.55 -3.60 7.60
CA ALA A 118 16.77 -2.93 6.33
C ALA A 118 17.41 -3.91 5.35
N TYR A 119 16.94 -3.92 4.10
CA TYR A 119 17.50 -4.78 3.07
C TYR A 119 18.92 -4.30 2.74
N SER A 120 19.91 -5.17 2.95
CA SER A 120 21.31 -4.93 2.53
C SER A 120 21.52 -5.29 1.06
N GLU A 121 20.69 -6.17 0.51
CA GLU A 121 20.80 -6.69 -0.86
C GLU A 121 19.67 -6.16 -1.76
N THR A 122 19.91 -6.19 -3.08
CA THR A 122 18.92 -5.78 -4.09
C THR A 122 17.77 -6.75 -4.25
N ASN A 123 17.91 -7.97 -3.72
CA ASN A 123 16.92 -9.03 -3.79
C ASN A 123 16.25 -9.17 -2.42
N THR A 124 14.91 -9.17 -2.39
CA THR A 124 14.15 -9.43 -1.16
C THR A 124 13.07 -10.45 -1.43
N ARG A 125 12.85 -11.36 -0.48
CA ARG A 125 11.73 -12.31 -0.50
C ARG A 125 10.49 -11.76 0.18
N PHE A 126 10.43 -10.46 0.45
CA PHE A 126 9.35 -9.87 1.22
C PHE A 126 8.64 -8.78 0.44
N ILE A 127 7.32 -8.77 0.53
CA ILE A 127 6.51 -7.61 0.16
C ILE A 127 6.09 -6.90 1.43
N ARG A 128 6.41 -5.61 1.51
CA ARG A 128 5.89 -4.71 2.52
C ARG A 128 4.65 -4.00 1.96
N VAL A 129 3.51 -4.19 2.62
CA VAL A 129 2.27 -3.53 2.21
C VAL A 129 1.99 -2.37 3.15
N GLN A 130 2.13 -1.16 2.64
CA GLN A 130 1.73 0.05 3.36
C GLN A 130 0.22 0.24 3.20
N THR A 131 -0.47 0.28 4.33
CA THR A 131 -1.91 0.51 4.38
C THR A 131 -2.20 1.86 5.00
N VAL A 132 -2.96 2.70 4.30
CA VAL A 132 -3.44 3.99 4.80
C VAL A 132 -4.93 4.14 4.51
N TYR A 133 -5.64 4.83 5.41
CA TYR A 133 -7.04 5.17 5.25
C TYR A 133 -7.28 6.63 5.62
N GLY A 134 -8.04 7.34 4.80
CA GLY A 134 -8.41 8.73 5.02
C GLY A 134 -8.21 9.58 3.77
N ILE A 135 -8.28 10.89 3.96
CA ILE A 135 -8.08 11.85 2.87
C ILE A 135 -6.72 12.49 3.11
N CYS A 136 -5.84 12.38 2.11
CA CYS A 136 -4.53 13.02 2.13
C CYS A 136 -4.60 14.40 1.47
N GLY A 137 -4.20 15.44 2.20
CA GLY A 137 -3.82 16.72 1.64
C GLY A 137 -3.84 17.85 2.67
N ALA A 138 -3.79 19.10 2.19
CA ALA A 138 -3.80 20.27 3.06
C ALA A 138 -5.19 20.57 3.66
N THR A 139 -5.21 21.05 4.91
CA THR A 139 -6.42 21.66 5.46
C THR A 139 -6.64 23.02 4.80
N TYR A 140 -7.88 23.38 4.47
CA TYR A 140 -8.23 24.70 3.95
C TYR A 140 -9.31 25.35 4.81
N THR A 141 -9.21 26.66 4.95
CA THR A 141 -10.16 27.53 5.63
C THR A 141 -10.57 28.62 4.66
N LYS A 142 -11.88 28.94 4.62
CA LYS A 142 -12.39 30.03 3.79
C LYS A 142 -12.19 31.35 4.55
N ASP A 143 -11.43 32.27 3.97
CA ASP A 143 -11.17 33.60 4.52
C ASP A 143 -11.30 34.63 3.39
N ASP A 144 -12.03 35.71 3.67
CA ASP A 144 -12.34 36.82 2.76
C ASP A 144 -12.66 36.42 1.29
N GLY A 145 -13.50 35.39 1.12
CA GLY A 145 -13.94 34.89 -0.19
C GLY A 145 -12.97 33.95 -0.92
N GLY A 146 -11.78 33.69 -0.36
CA GLY A 146 -10.79 32.77 -0.88
C GLY A 146 -10.60 31.52 -0.01
N ASN A 147 -10.01 30.46 -0.59
CA ASN A 147 -9.56 29.28 0.16
C ASN A 147 -8.11 29.48 0.60
N LEU A 148 -7.88 29.72 1.89
CA LEU A 148 -6.55 29.76 2.49
C LEU A 148 -6.15 28.40 3.02
N ARG A 149 -4.86 28.08 2.92
CA ARG A 149 -4.29 26.82 3.39
C ARG A 149 -3.97 26.90 4.89
N HIS A 150 -4.40 25.91 5.67
CA HIS A 150 -4.13 25.76 7.09
C HIS A 150 -3.23 24.52 7.36
N PRO A 151 -2.19 24.62 8.21
CA PRO A 151 -1.68 25.84 8.80
C PRO A 151 -0.85 26.59 7.75
N GLY A 152 -1.08 27.90 7.61
CA GLY A 152 0.03 28.76 7.25
C GLY A 152 1.17 28.46 8.24
N TYR A 153 2.42 28.50 7.77
CA TYR A 153 3.66 27.98 8.37
C TYR A 153 3.97 28.34 9.86
N THR A 154 3.03 28.92 10.61
CA THR A 154 3.16 29.47 11.97
C THR A 154 2.03 29.05 12.94
N GLY A 155 1.39 27.89 12.74
CA GLY A 155 0.30 27.38 13.60
C GLY A 155 0.44 25.88 13.91
N PRO A 156 -0.22 25.36 14.96
CA PRO A 156 0.18 24.14 15.66
C PRO A 156 0.25 22.92 14.73
N LEU A 157 1.13 21.97 15.10
CA LEU A 157 1.48 20.69 14.44
C LEU A 157 0.29 19.77 14.06
N SER A 158 -0.94 20.22 14.23
CA SER A 158 -2.18 19.46 14.03
C SER A 158 -2.76 19.54 12.61
N ALA A 159 -2.23 20.41 11.73
CA ALA A 159 -2.70 20.47 10.36
C ALA A 159 -1.68 19.83 9.40
N ILE A 160 -2.14 18.74 8.79
CA ILE A 160 -1.38 17.83 7.93
C ILE A 160 -0.91 18.59 6.69
N ASP A 161 0.42 18.72 6.53
CA ASP A 161 1.06 19.23 5.31
C ASP A 161 1.00 18.15 4.20
N ARG A 162 1.13 18.54 2.92
CA ARG A 162 1.18 17.60 1.78
C ARG A 162 2.25 16.52 1.99
N ASN A 163 3.34 16.88 2.67
CA ASN A 163 4.43 15.97 3.01
C ASN A 163 4.07 14.92 4.06
N ALA A 164 3.03 15.13 4.87
CA ALA A 164 2.59 14.14 5.85
C ALA A 164 1.97 12.88 5.20
N CYS A 165 1.73 12.90 3.89
CA CYS A 165 1.33 11.73 3.11
C CYS A 165 2.45 11.11 2.30
N LEU A 166 3.65 11.70 2.29
CA LEU A 166 4.81 11.04 1.71
C LEU A 166 5.18 9.93 2.69
N LEU A 167 4.79 8.70 2.36
CA LEU A 167 5.29 7.50 3.02
C LEU A 167 6.74 7.34 2.58
N VAL A 168 7.65 8.05 3.26
CA VAL A 168 9.08 7.95 2.99
C VAL A 168 9.54 6.61 3.56
N ASN A 169 10.07 5.76 2.68
CA ASN A 169 10.77 4.52 3.06
C ASN A 169 12.17 4.83 3.59
#